data_AF-A0A978VIG8-F1
#
_entry.id   AF-A0A978VIG8-F1
#
_cell.length_a   1.000
_cell.length_b   1.000
_cell.length_c   1.000
_cell.angle_alpha   90.00
_cell.angle_beta   90.00
_cell.angle_gamma   90.00
#
_symmetry.space_group_name_H-M   'P 1'
#
loop_
_entity.id
_entity.type
_entity.pdbx_description
1 polymer ?
#
loop_
_entity_poly.entity_id
_entity_poly.type
_entity_poly.pdbx_seq_one_letter_code
_entity_poly.pdbx_strand_id
1 'polypeptide(L)' 'MAAMSFVTGMCVFQLTRNILTNPDVRVNKVNRGMGVLENREEGKKYAEHRLRKFLRTRPPEIMPAINHFFSQDK' A
#
# COMPACT_ATOMS: atom_id res chain seq x y z
N MET A 1 41.18 -15.10 -2.13
CA MET A 1 39.86 -15.39 -1.48
C MET A 1 39.57 -14.45 -0.32
N ALA A 2 40.50 -14.19 0.61
CA ALA A 2 40.28 -13.35 1.79
C ALA A 2 39.86 -11.88 1.50
N ALA A 3 40.45 -11.24 0.47
CA ALA A 3 40.09 -9.87 0.10
C ALA A 3 38.64 -9.76 -0.41
N MET A 4 38.18 -10.73 -1.21
CA MET A 4 36.83 -10.73 -1.76
C MET A 4 35.77 -10.95 -0.68
N SER A 5 36.00 -11.85 0.27
CA SER A 5 35.10 -12.05 1.42
C SER A 5 35.03 -10.84 2.35
N PHE A 6 36.12 -10.08 2.46
CA PHE A 6 36.15 -8.87 3.27
C PHE A 6 35.33 -7.74 2.65
N VAL A 7 35.47 -7.52 1.33
CA VAL A 7 34.72 -6.50 0.60
C VAL A 7 33.22 -6.81 0.59
N THR A 8 32.83 -8.07 0.36
CA THR A 8 31.41 -8.44 0.39
C THR A 8 30.81 -8.27 1.79
N GLY A 9 31.53 -8.65 2.84
CA GLY A 9 31.12 -8.41 4.23
C GLY A 9 30.97 -6.92 4.56
N MET A 10 31.89 -6.09 4.09
CA MET A 10 31.82 -4.64 4.25
C MET A 10 30.58 -4.05 3.55
N CYS A 11 30.33 -4.41 2.30
CA CYS A 11 29.16 -3.94 1.55
C CYS A 11 27.85 -4.38 2.22
N VAL A 12 27.76 -5.64 2.68
CA VAL A 12 26.59 -6.15 3.41
C VAL A 12 26.36 -5.37 4.71
N PHE A 13 27.41 -5.09 5.47
CA PHE A 13 27.30 -4.31 6.70
C PHE A 13 26.83 -2.88 6.45
N GLN A 14 27.38 -2.22 5.42
CA GLN A 14 26.99 -0.87 5.03
C GLN A 14 25.53 -0.80 4.58
N LEU A 15 25.10 -1.75 3.73
CA LEU A 15 23.71 -1.84 3.28
C LEU A 15 22.76 -2.12 4.44
N THR A 16 23.13 -3.03 5.34
CA THR A 16 22.33 -3.36 6.53
C THR A 16 22.15 -2.14 7.43
N ARG A 17 23.21 -1.34 7.64
CA ARG A 17 23.11 -0.06 8.35
C ARG A 17 22.19 0.91 7.63
N ASN A 18 22.36 1.12 6.32
CA ASN A 18 21.51 2.02 5.55
C ASN A 18 20.03 1.63 5.65
N ILE A 19 19.71 0.34 5.55
CA ILE A 19 18.34 -0.16 5.67
C ILE A 19 17.72 0.13 7.05
N LEU A 20 18.50 0.02 8.13
CA LEU A 20 18.00 0.17 9.50
C LEU A 20 17.99 1.61 10.01
N THR A 21 18.95 2.45 9.58
CA THR A 21 19.15 3.78 10.12
C THR A 21 18.71 4.91 9.19
N ASN A 22 18.46 4.61 7.91
CA ASN A 22 18.00 5.63 6.98
C ASN A 22 16.52 5.93 7.25
N PRO A 23 16.16 7.19 7.57
CA PRO A 23 14.77 7.56 7.84
C PRO A 23 13.84 7.35 6.63
N ASP A 24 14.38 7.27 5.41
CA ASP A 24 13.62 7.07 4.18
C ASP A 24 13.28 5.59 3.92
N VAL A 25 14.04 4.66 4.48
CA VAL A 25 13.84 3.21 4.29
C VAL A 25 12.96 2.65 5.42
N ARG A 26 11.68 2.46 5.11
CA ARG A 26 10.65 2.03 6.08
C ARG A 26 10.64 0.52 6.32
N VAL A 27 11.55 0.00 7.14
CA VAL A 27 11.56 -1.44 7.51
C VAL A 27 10.63 -1.77 8.70
N ASN A 28 10.45 -0.83 9.64
CA ASN A 28 9.66 -1.08 10.84
C ASN A 28 8.16 -0.81 10.61
N LYS A 29 7.31 -1.75 11.03
CA LYS A 29 5.83 -1.61 11.00
C LYS A 29 5.32 -0.49 11.91
N VAL A 30 6.10 -0.04 12.89
CA VAL A 30 5.77 1.13 13.74
C VAL A 30 5.53 2.38 12.89
N ASN A 31 6.21 2.51 11.75
CA ASN A 31 6.11 3.67 10.87
C ASN A 31 5.10 3.49 9.72
N ARG A 32 4.20 2.48 9.78
CA ARG A 32 3.15 2.28 8.77
C ARG A 32 2.19 3.48 8.66
N GLY A 33 1.97 4.18 9.77
CA GLY A 33 1.13 5.38 9.82
C GLY A 33 1.88 6.68 9.52
N MET A 34 3.22 6.66 9.52
CA MET A 34 4.02 7.82 9.12
C MET A 34 4.04 7.90 7.59
N GLY A 35 2.99 8.51 7.04
CA GLY A 35 2.83 8.69 5.60
C GLY A 35 4.09 9.28 4.95
N VAL A 36 4.30 8.96 3.67
CA VAL A 36 5.25 9.72 2.84
C VAL A 36 4.77 11.17 2.89
N LEU A 37 5.53 12.05 3.54
CA LEU A 37 5.11 13.42 3.86
C LEU A 37 4.70 14.21 2.61
N GLU A 38 5.28 13.85 1.47
CA GLU A 38 5.08 14.44 0.14
C GLU A 38 3.98 13.76 -0.69
N ASN A 39 3.43 12.60 -0.28
CA ASN A 39 2.58 11.78 -1.14
C ASN A 39 1.08 11.79 -0.77
N ARG A 40 0.62 12.91 -0.19
CA ARG A 40 -0.79 13.11 0.19
C ARG A 40 -1.74 12.96 -1.00
N GLU A 41 -1.33 13.41 -2.18
CA GLU A 41 -2.18 13.36 -3.38
C GLU A 41 -2.36 11.94 -3.89
N GLU A 42 -1.30 11.13 -3.93
CA GLU A 42 -1.38 9.73 -4.33
C GLU A 42 -2.20 8.92 -3.30
N GLY A 43 -1.99 9.16 -2.01
CA GLY A 43 -2.78 8.56 -0.94
C GLY A 43 -4.28 8.85 -1.07
N LYS A 44 -4.67 10.09 -1.40
CA LYS A 44 -6.06 10.46 -1.67
C LYS A 44 -6.61 9.76 -2.92
N LYS A 45 -5.83 9.67 -3.99
CA LYS A 45 -6.23 8.97 -5.24
C LYS A 45 -6.49 7.48 -5.00
N TYR A 46 -5.69 6.81 -4.18
CA TYR A 46 -5.90 5.41 -3.80
C TYR A 46 -7.08 5.23 -2.84
N ALA A 47 -7.16 6.05 -1.79
CA ALA A 47 -8.23 5.96 -0.79
C ALA A 47 -9.61 6.25 -1.41
N GLU A 48 -9.68 7.20 -2.34
CA GLU A 48 -10.90 7.60 -3.02
C GLU A 48 -10.92 7.20 -4.50
N HIS A 49 -10.48 5.98 -4.81
CA HIS A 49 -10.52 5.46 -6.18
C HIS A 49 -11.91 5.64 -6.82
N ARG A 50 -11.96 5.92 -8.13
CA ARG A 50 -13.20 6.27 -8.86
C ARG A 50 -14.31 5.24 -8.68
N LEU A 51 -13.98 3.95 -8.69
CA LEU A 51 -14.94 2.87 -8.44
C LEU A 51 -15.56 2.96 -7.05
N ARG A 52 -14.75 3.26 -6.02
CA ARG A 52 -15.22 3.39 -4.64
C ARG A 52 -16.13 4.62 -4.48
N LYS A 53 -15.80 5.75 -5.13
CA LYS A 53 -16.69 6.92 -5.17
C LYS A 53 -18.01 6.60 -5.87
N PHE A 54 -17.96 5.89 -6.98
CA PHE A 54 -19.13 5.48 -7.75
C PHE A 54 -20.06 4.53 -6.98
N LEU A 55 -19.51 3.58 -6.25
CA LEU A 55 -20.29 2.63 -5.45
C LEU A 55 -20.88 3.25 -4.18
N ARG A 56 -20.36 4.40 -3.71
CA ARG A 56 -20.80 5.03 -2.45
C ARG A 56 -22.26 5.53 -2.50
N THR A 57 -22.77 5.88 -3.67
CA THR A 57 -24.14 6.39 -3.84
C THR A 57 -25.15 5.30 -4.21
N ARG A 58 -24.68 4.07 -4.45
CA ARG A 58 -25.53 2.96 -4.87
C ARG A 58 -25.83 2.04 -3.68
N PRO A 59 -27.01 1.41 -3.64
CA PRO A 59 -27.29 0.38 -2.67
C PRO A 59 -26.27 -0.77 -2.85
N PRO A 60 -25.81 -1.41 -1.75
CA PRO A 60 -24.85 -2.49 -1.81
C PRO A 60 -25.51 -3.77 -2.36
N GLU A 61 -25.71 -3.80 -3.67
CA GLU A 61 -26.29 -4.92 -4.38
C GLU A 61 -25.25 -5.54 -5.32
N ILE A 62 -24.98 -6.83 -5.13
CA ILE A 62 -24.00 -7.57 -5.93
C ILE A 62 -24.51 -7.73 -7.38
N MET A 63 -25.83 -7.88 -7.57
CA MET A 63 -26.43 -8.03 -8.90
C MET A 63 -27.85 -7.43 -8.94
N PRO A 64 -27.99 -6.13 -9.23
CA PRO A 64 -29.27 -5.43 -9.12
C PRO A 64 -30.34 -5.98 -10.07
N ALA A 65 -29.97 -6.38 -11.29
CA ALA A 65 -30.92 -6.93 -12.26
C ALA A 65 -31.59 -8.23 -11.77
N ILE A 66 -30.82 -9.13 -11.15
CA ILE A 66 -31.35 -10.39 -10.62
C ILE A 66 -32.11 -10.15 -9.32
N ASN A 67 -31.59 -9.29 -8.44
CA ASN A 67 -32.27 -8.94 -7.20
C ASN A 67 -33.63 -8.28 -7.47
N HIS A 68 -33.73 -7.34 -8.41
CA HIS A 68 -34.99 -6.71 -8.78
C HIS A 68 -35.94 -7.68 -9.48
N PHE A 69 -35.44 -8.58 -10.33
CA PHE A 69 -36.26 -9.63 -10.94
C PHE A 69 -36.98 -10.48 -9.86
N PHE A 70 -36.25 -10.99 -8.87
CA PHE A 70 -36.84 -11.83 -7.83
C PHE A 70 -37.60 -11.06 -6.72
N SER A 71 -37.42 -9.74 -6.59
CA SER A 71 -38.04 -8.94 -5.50
C SER A 71 -39.18 -8.03 -5.97
N GLN A 72 -39.25 -7.67 -7.25
CA GLN A 72 -40.31 -6.83 -7.82
C GLN A 72 -41.46 -7.62 -8.44
N ASP A 73 -41.38 -8.96 -8.48
CA ASP A 73 -42.49 -9.81 -8.91
C ASP A 73 -43.61 -9.84 -7.86
N LYS A 74 -44.67 -9.05 -8.12
CA LYS A 74 -46.01 -9.22 -7.56
C LYS A 74 -47.06 -9.06 -8.64
#